data_AF-A0A822DCP5-F1
#
_entry.id   AF-A0A822DCP5-F1
#
_cell.length_a   1.000
_cell.length_b   1.000
_cell.length_c   1.000
_cell.angle_alpha   90.00
_cell.angle_beta   90.00
_cell.angle_gamma   90.00
#
_symmetry.space_group_name_H-M   'P 1'
#
loop_
_entity.id
_entity.type
_entity.pdbx_description
1 polymer ?
#
loop_
_entity_poly.entity_id
_entity_poly.type
_entity_poly.pdbx_seq_one_letter_code
_entity_poly.pdbx_strand_id
1 'polypeptide(L)'
;MFGMRYHDILIDNLNNLCLFKINDRSLVSHCDCEFCIVTNDLEEEKDGRFNGNSIRVQKFSSSLCKKIFQMLLAKQNKLIYEEVFATTPTDHARKFIQITVYNNIAKMKDGDPIR
;
A
#
# COMPACT_ATOMS: atom_id res chain seq x y z
N MET A 1 17.40 -1.71 18.30
CA MET A 1 16.99 -2.30 17.00
C MET A 1 15.79 -1.51 16.50
N PHE A 2 16.01 -0.50 15.65
CA PHE A 2 14.95 0.39 15.16
C PHE A 2 14.26 -0.25 13.97
N GLY A 3 13.05 -0.77 14.18
CA GLY A 3 12.17 -1.19 13.09
C GLY A 3 11.44 0.03 12.53
N MET A 4 11.96 0.64 11.46
CA MET A 4 11.21 1.65 10.72
C MET A 4 10.15 0.96 9.86
N ARG A 5 8.88 1.08 10.26
CA ARG A 5 7.74 0.73 9.41
C ARG A 5 7.47 1.92 8.48
N TYR A 6 7.99 1.87 7.26
CA TYR A 6 7.62 2.82 6.21
C TYR A 6 6.16 2.59 5.86
N HIS A 7 5.32 3.62 5.98
CA HIS A 7 3.87 3.45 5.82
C HIS A 7 3.28 4.07 4.57
N ASP A 8 3.88 5.07 3.93
CA ASP A 8 3.38 5.60 2.66
C ASP A 8 4.52 6.09 1.76
N ILE A 9 4.38 5.82 0.46
CA ILE A 9 5.31 6.24 -0.60
C ILE A 9 4.52 7.12 -1.55
N LEU A 10 4.89 8.41 -1.61
CA LEU A 10 4.32 9.34 -2.58
C LEU A 10 5.28 9.44 -3.76
N ILE A 11 4.82 8.96 -4.93
CA ILE A 11 5.53 9.10 -6.20
C ILE A 11 4.79 10.20 -6.98
N ASP A 12 5.33 11.41 -6.98
CA ASP A 12 4.80 12.48 -7.83
C ASP A 12 5.37 12.34 -9.24
N ASN A 13 4.47 12.10 -10.21
CA ASN A 13 4.70 12.22 -11.64
C ASN A 13 6.09 11.77 -12.13
N LEU A 14 6.43 10.51 -11.83
CA LEU A 14 7.62 9.80 -12.32
C LEU A 14 8.99 10.35 -11.87
N ASN A 15 9.07 11.45 -11.12
CA ASN A 15 10.34 12.16 -10.92
C ASN A 15 10.81 12.27 -9.47
N ASN A 16 9.87 12.31 -8.50
CA ASN A 16 10.21 12.51 -7.10
C ASN A 16 9.61 11.40 -6.24
N LEU A 17 10.47 10.74 -5.46
CA LEU A 17 10.08 9.82 -4.40
C LEU A 17 10.13 10.53 -3.06
N CYS A 18 9.02 10.53 -2.32
CA CYS A 18 8.99 10.99 -0.94
C CYS A 18 8.45 9.89 -0.01
N LEU A 19 9.13 9.69 1.11
CA LEU A 19 8.77 8.70 2.13
C LEU A 19 8.36 9.43 3.41
N PHE A 20 7.06 9.51 3.70
CA PHE A 20 6.53 10.12 4.92
C PHE A 20 5.08 9.67 5.15
N LYS A 21 4.57 9.76 6.38
CA LYS A 21 3.14 9.52 6.66
C LYS A 21 2.31 10.74 6.25
N ILE A 22 1.22 10.53 5.53
CA ILE A 22 0.33 11.62 5.12
C ILE A 22 -0.68 11.89 6.24
N ASN A 23 -0.31 12.74 7.20
CA ASN A 23 -1.21 13.26 8.22
C ASN A 23 -0.66 14.58 8.78
N ASP A 24 -1.52 15.39 9.41
CA ASP A 24 -1.14 16.70 9.96
C ASP A 24 0.02 16.59 10.96
N ARG A 25 0.09 15.50 11.70
CA ARG A 25 1.13 15.28 12.72
C ARG A 25 2.53 15.14 12.12
N SER A 26 2.64 14.54 10.93
CA SER A 26 3.90 14.34 10.20
C SER A 26 4.19 15.44 9.18
N LEU A 27 3.18 16.20 8.74
CA LEU A 27 3.30 17.25 7.72
C LEU A 27 3.41 18.66 8.31
N VAL A 28 2.84 18.89 9.49
CA VAL A 28 2.89 20.18 10.17
C VAL A 28 4.05 20.15 11.17
N SER A 29 5.03 21.03 10.97
CA SER A 29 6.35 21.05 11.63
C SER A 29 6.34 21.24 13.15
N HIS A 30 5.16 21.35 13.77
CA HIS A 30 5.00 21.59 15.21
C HIS A 30 4.54 20.35 15.99
N CYS A 31 4.37 19.22 15.31
CA CYS A 31 3.89 17.99 15.93
C CYS A 31 5.02 16.97 16.09
N ASP A 32 5.27 16.12 15.09
CA ASP A 32 6.34 15.12 15.15
C ASP A 32 7.58 15.54 14.34
N CYS A 33 8.77 15.17 14.82
CA CYS A 33 10.01 15.29 14.04
C CYS A 33 10.12 14.09 13.09
N GLU A 34 9.96 14.35 11.79
CA GLU A 34 10.10 13.35 10.72
C GLU A 34 11.23 13.77 9.76
N PHE A 35 11.80 12.81 9.03
CA PHE A 35 12.79 13.09 7.98
C PHE A 35 12.36 12.44 6.67
N CYS A 36 12.47 13.18 5.57
CA CYS A 36 12.11 12.73 4.23
C CYS A 36 13.33 12.82 3.32
N ILE A 37 13.52 11.79 2.49
CA ILE A 37 14.48 11.82 1.39
C ILE A 37 13.69 12.09 0.11
N VAL A 38 14.07 13.15 -0.59
CA VAL A 38 13.58 13.45 -1.94
C VAL A 38 14.67 13.02 -2.91
N THR A 39 14.37 12.05 -3.77
CA THR A 39 15.29 11.60 -4.82
C THR A 39 14.81 12.06 -6.18
N ASN A 40 15.71 12.70 -6.93
CA ASN A 40 15.52 13.01 -8.34
C ASN A 40 16.43 12.09 -9.15
N ASP A 41 15.83 11.31 -10.03
CA ASP A 41 16.59 10.39 -10.87
C ASP A 41 17.33 11.17 -11.97
N LEU A 42 18.61 10.87 -12.14
CA LEU A 42 19.44 11.44 -13.22
C LEU A 42 19.49 10.51 -14.44
N GLU A 43 19.12 9.25 -14.26
CA GLU A 43 19.17 8.21 -15.30
C GLU A 43 17.77 7.84 -15.78
N GLU A 44 17.58 7.89 -17.10
CA GLU A 44 16.34 7.50 -17.77
C GLU A 44 16.43 6.07 -18.34
N GLU A 45 15.36 5.30 -18.17
CA GLU A 45 15.07 4.05 -18.85
C GLU A 45 14.35 4.34 -20.18
N LYS A 46 14.88 3.80 -21.29
CA LYS A 46 14.39 4.08 -22.65
C LYS A 46 13.12 3.31 -23.03
N ASP A 47 12.82 2.22 -22.32
CA ASP A 47 11.79 1.25 -22.71
C ASP A 47 10.48 1.38 -21.89
N GLY A 48 10.25 2.55 -21.30
CA GLY A 48 9.01 2.83 -20.57
C GLY A 48 7.78 2.83 -21.48
N ARG A 49 6.63 2.39 -20.94
CA ARG A 49 5.34 2.45 -21.63
C ARG A 49 4.28 3.06 -20.73
N PHE A 50 3.50 4.00 -21.26
CA PHE A 50 2.34 4.58 -20.58
C PHE A 50 1.17 4.66 -21.54
N ASN A 51 0.06 4.02 -21.16
CA ASN A 51 -1.14 3.92 -21.99
C ASN A 51 -0.85 3.44 -23.44
N GLY A 52 0.05 2.46 -23.58
CA GLY A 52 0.47 1.91 -24.88
C GLY A 52 1.53 2.73 -25.64
N ASN A 53 1.78 3.99 -25.25
CA ASN A 53 2.79 4.83 -25.87
C ASN A 53 4.16 4.63 -25.23
N SER A 54 5.23 4.71 -26.03
CA SER A 54 6.60 4.67 -25.53
C SER A 54 6.94 5.99 -24.84
N ILE A 55 7.42 5.92 -23.61
CA ILE A 55 7.84 7.08 -22.82
C ILE A 55 9.20 6.81 -22.18
N ARG A 56 9.95 7.88 -21.92
CA ARG A 56 11.14 7.77 -21.05
C ARG A 56 10.68 7.84 -19.62
N VAL A 57 11.16 6.91 -18.80
CA VAL A 57 10.84 6.86 -17.37
C VAL A 57 12.12 6.90 -16.57
N GLN A 58 12.04 7.47 -15.37
CA GLN A 58 13.16 7.54 -14.46
C GLN A 58 13.49 6.16 -13.89
N LYS A 59 14.78 5.77 -13.91
CA LYS A 59 15.21 4.37 -13.69
C LYS A 59 14.95 3.86 -12.27
N PHE A 60 15.29 4.63 -11.24
CA PHE A 60 15.11 4.23 -9.84
C PHE A 60 13.61 4.25 -9.48
N SER A 61 12.91 5.33 -9.80
CA SER A 61 11.46 5.48 -9.56
C SER A 61 10.65 4.40 -10.28
N SER A 62 10.96 4.12 -11.55
CA SER A 62 10.38 3.01 -12.34
C SER A 62 10.62 1.66 -11.67
N SER A 63 11.86 1.37 -11.25
CA SER A 63 12.21 0.10 -10.63
C SER A 63 11.48 -0.14 -9.30
N LEU A 64 11.36 0.91 -8.48
CA LEU A 64 10.67 0.84 -7.20
C LEU A 64 9.17 0.66 -7.40
N CYS A 65 8.56 1.43 -8.31
CA CYS A 65 7.15 1.32 -8.66
C CYS A 65 6.82 -0.08 -9.19
N LYS A 66 7.65 -0.65 -10.08
CA LYS A 66 7.48 -2.03 -10.59
C LYS A 66 7.52 -3.06 -9.45
N LYS A 67 8.47 -2.95 -8.51
CA LYS A 67 8.56 -3.85 -7.34
C LYS A 67 7.33 -3.74 -6.43
N ILE A 68 6.90 -2.51 -6.12
CA ILE A 68 5.71 -2.27 -5.29
C ILE A 68 4.47 -2.83 -5.99
N PHE A 69 4.31 -2.59 -7.29
CA PHE A 69 3.16 -3.09 -8.04
C PHE A 69 3.12 -4.62 -8.08
N GLN A 70 4.27 -5.28 -8.25
CA GLN A 70 4.38 -6.74 -8.14
C GLN A 70 3.92 -7.24 -6.76
N MET A 71 4.25 -6.53 -5.68
CA MET A 71 3.77 -6.87 -4.33
C MET A 71 2.27 -6.59 -4.13
N LEU A 72 1.72 -5.54 -4.76
CA LEU A 72 0.36 -5.05 -4.55
C LEU A 72 -0.71 -5.67 -5.46
N LEU A 73 -0.34 -6.39 -6.52
CA LEU A 73 -1.29 -7.04 -7.45
C LEU A 73 -2.21 -8.10 -6.81
N ALA A 74 -2.09 -8.32 -5.51
CA ALA A 74 -2.89 -9.16 -4.62
C ALA A 74 -4.38 -8.78 -4.47
N LYS A 75 -5.06 -8.20 -5.48
CA LYS A 75 -6.50 -7.86 -5.36
C LYS A 75 -7.39 -9.07 -5.05
N GLN A 76 -7.04 -10.25 -5.55
CA GLN A 76 -7.74 -11.50 -5.22
C GLN A 76 -7.59 -11.87 -3.73
N ASN A 77 -6.51 -11.43 -3.07
CA ASN A 77 -6.27 -11.78 -1.68
C ASN A 77 -7.34 -11.18 -0.77
N LYS A 78 -7.90 -10.00 -1.08
CA LYS A 78 -8.96 -9.40 -0.24
C LYS A 78 -10.14 -10.36 -0.06
N LEU A 79 -10.64 -10.92 -1.16
CA LEU A 79 -11.78 -11.84 -1.13
C LEU A 79 -11.44 -13.10 -0.34
N ILE A 80 -10.25 -13.67 -0.56
CA ILE A 80 -9.78 -14.85 0.18
C ILE A 80 -9.67 -14.56 1.68
N TYR A 81 -9.13 -13.40 2.06
CA TYR A 81 -9.01 -13.02 3.47
C TYR A 81 -10.38 -12.78 4.13
N GLU A 82 -11.31 -12.15 3.41
CA GLU A 82 -12.68 -11.94 3.90
C GLU A 82 -13.45 -13.26 4.03
N GLU A 83 -13.36 -14.18 3.07
CA GLU A 83 -14.07 -15.47 3.09
C GLU A 83 -13.48 -16.44 4.12
N VAL A 84 -12.15 -16.59 4.15
CA VAL A 84 -11.50 -17.60 5.00
C VAL A 84 -11.46 -17.15 6.46
N PHE A 85 -11.12 -15.89 6.70
CA PHE A 85 -10.78 -15.39 8.03
C PHE A 85 -11.81 -14.40 8.61
N ALA A 86 -12.73 -13.88 7.78
CA ALA A 86 -13.69 -12.82 8.15
C ALA A 86 -12.98 -11.66 8.90
N THR A 87 -11.92 -11.12 8.29
CA THR A 87 -11.08 -10.07 8.90
C THR A 87 -11.67 -8.68 8.73
N THR A 88 -11.53 -7.84 9.75
CA THR A 88 -11.75 -6.39 9.65
C THR A 88 -10.47 -5.66 9.21
N PRO A 89 -10.56 -4.55 8.44
CA PRO A 89 -11.77 -3.85 8.00
C PRO A 89 -12.47 -4.54 6.82
N THR A 90 -13.80 -4.48 6.79
CA THR A 90 -14.65 -5.10 5.75
C THR A 90 -15.81 -4.19 5.36
N ASP A 91 -16.28 -4.33 4.12
CA ASP A 91 -17.43 -3.57 3.60
C ASP A 91 -18.77 -4.03 4.20
N HIS A 92 -18.82 -5.21 4.83
CA HIS A 92 -20.01 -5.81 5.43
C HIS A 92 -20.39 -5.19 6.79
N ALA A 93 -19.46 -4.53 7.48
CA ALA A 93 -19.67 -3.94 8.79
C ALA A 93 -19.28 -2.46 8.80
N ARG A 94 -20.21 -1.60 8.39
CA ARG A 94 -20.01 -0.14 8.29
C ARG A 94 -20.35 0.62 9.56
N LYS A 95 -21.08 -0.02 10.48
CA LYS A 95 -21.46 0.53 11.78
C LYS A 95 -20.86 -0.31 12.90
N PHE A 96 -20.54 0.33 14.02
CA PHE A 96 -19.96 -0.35 15.18
C PHE A 96 -20.80 -1.54 15.67
N ILE A 97 -22.13 -1.41 15.65
CA ILE A 97 -23.03 -2.51 16.05
C ILE A 97 -22.94 -3.73 15.12
N GLN A 98 -22.62 -3.52 13.84
CA GLN A 98 -22.48 -4.58 12.85
C GLN A 98 -21.16 -5.33 13.03
N ILE A 99 -20.12 -4.70 13.60
CA ILE A 99 -18.83 -5.34 13.87
C ILE A 99 -18.99 -6.47 14.89
N THR A 100 -19.78 -6.23 15.95
CA THR A 100 -20.06 -7.26 16.97
C THR A 100 -20.77 -8.47 16.36
N VAL A 101 -21.72 -8.23 15.44
CA VAL A 101 -22.42 -9.30 14.72
C VAL A 101 -21.46 -10.02 13.77
N TYR A 102 -20.64 -9.28 13.02
CA TYR A 102 -19.70 -9.83 12.05
C TYR A 102 -18.60 -10.69 12.69
N ASN A 103 -18.05 -10.27 13.83
CA ASN A 103 -17.03 -11.03 14.55
C ASN A 103 -17.52 -12.38 15.08
N ASN A 104 -18.83 -12.54 15.27
CA ASN A 104 -19.47 -13.76 15.75
C ASN A 104 -19.90 -14.71 14.62
N ILE A 105 -19.67 -14.36 13.35
CA ILE A 105 -19.92 -15.25 12.22
C ILE A 105 -18.91 -16.40 12.26
N ALA A 106 -19.38 -17.62 11.98
CA ALA A 106 -18.51 -18.79 11.86
C ALA A 106 -17.49 -18.59 10.72
N LYS A 107 -16.20 -18.75 11.03
CA LYS A 107 -15.11 -18.52 10.08
C LYS A 107 -14.71 -19.83 9.43
N MET A 108 -14.46 -19.81 8.13
CA MET A 108 -14.09 -21.02 7.39
C MET A 108 -12.82 -21.67 7.97
N LYS A 109 -11.85 -20.87 8.41
CA LYS A 109 -10.63 -21.36 9.07
C LYS A 109 -10.88 -22.25 10.30
N ASP A 110 -11.99 -22.03 11.00
CA ASP A 110 -12.32 -22.74 12.25
C ASP A 110 -13.12 -24.03 11.95
N GLY A 111 -13.70 -24.15 10.74
CA GLY A 111 -14.51 -25.28 10.32
C GLY A 111 -13.82 -26.27 9.37
N ASP A 112 -12.88 -25.82 8.53
CA ASP A 112 -12.17 -26.67 7.56
C ASP A 112 -10.78 -26.09 7.20
N PRO A 113 -9.72 -26.42 7.95
CA PRO A 113 -8.38 -25.85 7.76
C PRO A 113 -7.52 -26.52 6.67
N ILE A 114 -8.02 -27.53 5.95
CA ILE A 114 -7.18 -28.41 5.08
C ILE A 114 -7.60 -28.40 3.59
N ARG A 115 -8.76 -27.84 3.23
CA ARG A 115 -9.17 -27.79 1.82
C ARG A 115 -8.27 -26.96 0.91
#